data_AF-A0A357FLX1-F1
#
_entry.id   AF-A0A357FLX1-F1
#
_cell.length_a   1.000
_cell.length_b   1.000
_cell.length_c   1.000
_cell.angle_alpha   90.00
_cell.angle_beta   90.00
_cell.angle_gamma   90.00
#
_symmetry.space_group_name_H-M   'P 1'
#
loop_
_entity.id
_entity.type
_entity.pdbx_description
1 polymer ?
#
loop_
_entity_poly.entity_id
_entity_poly.type
_entity_poly.pdbx_seq_one_letter_code
_entity_poly.pdbx_strand_id
1 'polypeptide(L)'
;MKYIHKYFHIKKISNLTQIEWLLYFCLFTVALLLRVYDLSARAMHHDESLHAYYSWELFQGSGLTHNPMLHGPLQMQLTSLIFFLFGDTDVTARILYVAAGTILVILPIFFRDLLGKHGAIMVSILLSISPS
;
A
#
# COMPACT_ATOMS: atom_id res chain seq x y z
N MET A 1 -11.70 7.53 33.26
CA MET A 1 -11.18 7.14 31.94
C MET A 1 -10.02 6.13 32.09
N LYS A 2 -10.27 4.95 32.70
CA LYS A 2 -9.23 4.00 33.18
C LYS A 2 -9.28 2.60 32.51
N TYR A 3 -10.07 2.42 31.46
CA TYR A 3 -10.37 1.10 30.87
C TYR A 3 -9.82 0.85 29.46
N ILE A 4 -9.15 1.83 28.84
CA ILE A 4 -8.78 1.76 27.41
C ILE A 4 -7.42 1.07 27.17
N HIS A 5 -6.55 0.97 28.18
CA HIS A 5 -5.20 0.41 28.00
C HIS A 5 -5.11 -1.13 27.90
N LYS A 6 -6.22 -1.88 28.04
CA LYS A 6 -6.18 -3.34 28.12
C LYS A 6 -6.25 -4.08 26.77
N TYR A 7 -6.57 -3.39 25.67
CA TYR A 7 -6.87 -4.04 24.39
C TYR A 7 -5.79 -3.88 23.31
N PHE A 8 -4.82 -3.00 23.49
CA PHE A 8 -3.77 -2.79 22.51
C PHE A 8 -2.49 -3.53 22.91
N HIS A 9 -2.52 -4.86 22.74
CA HIS A 9 -1.36 -5.73 22.89
C HIS A 9 -0.41 -5.54 21.68
N ILE A 10 0.29 -4.41 21.54
CA ILE A 10 1.42 -4.29 20.58
C ILE A 10 2.67 -5.06 21.11
N LYS A 11 2.55 -5.75 22.24
CA LYS A 11 3.67 -6.15 23.10
C LYS A 11 4.49 -7.36 22.60
N LYS A 12 4.30 -7.84 21.36
CA LYS A 12 4.90 -9.10 20.89
C LYS A 12 5.58 -9.12 19.51
N ILE A 13 5.76 -7.97 18.84
CA ILE A 13 6.58 -7.91 17.61
C ILE A 13 8.04 -8.35 17.90
N SER A 14 8.54 -8.13 19.12
CA SER A 14 9.89 -8.53 19.52
C SER A 14 10.12 -10.05 19.62
N ASN A 15 9.08 -10.89 19.50
CA ASN A 15 9.18 -12.35 19.60
C ASN A 15 9.19 -13.06 18.24
N LEU A 16 9.38 -12.33 17.13
CA LEU A 16 9.53 -12.95 15.81
C LEU A 16 10.89 -13.65 15.72
N THR A 17 10.89 -14.90 15.24
CA THR A 17 12.14 -15.62 14.97
C THR A 17 12.76 -15.11 13.67
N GLN A 18 14.06 -15.33 13.47
CA GLN A 18 14.76 -14.98 12.21
C GLN A 18 14.09 -15.61 10.98
N ILE A 19 13.56 -16.84 11.13
CA ILE A 19 12.85 -17.55 10.07
C ILE A 19 11.54 -16.84 9.72
N GLU A 20 10.79 -16.35 10.71
CA GLU A 20 9.55 -15.61 10.46
C GLU A 20 9.84 -14.31 9.72
N TRP A 21 10.86 -13.57 10.14
CA TRP A 21 11.30 -12.37 9.43
C TRP A 21 11.68 -12.67 7.98
N LEU A 22 12.43 -13.75 7.74
CA LEU A 22 12.81 -14.17 6.40
C LEU A 22 11.58 -14.55 5.55
N LEU A 23 10.59 -15.22 6.15
CA LEU A 23 9.33 -15.54 5.47
C LEU A 23 8.54 -14.28 5.09
N TYR A 24 8.35 -13.35 6.02
CA TYR A 24 7.66 -12.09 5.72
C TYR A 24 8.40 -11.25 4.68
N PHE A 25 9.73 -11.22 4.74
CA PHE A 25 10.55 -10.54 3.74
C PHE A 25 10.42 -11.19 2.36
N CYS A 26 10.41 -12.53 2.29
CA CYS A 26 10.17 -13.26 1.05
C CYS A 26 8.79 -12.94 0.49
N LEU A 27 7.73 -12.99 1.32
CA LEU A 27 6.37 -12.65 0.90
C LEU A 27 6.24 -11.21 0.42
N PHE A 28 6.87 -10.25 1.13
CA PHE A 28 6.94 -8.86 0.71
C PHE A 28 7.61 -8.71 -0.66
N THR A 29 8.74 -9.40 -0.87
CA THR A 29 9.50 -9.34 -2.12
C THR A 29 8.70 -9.95 -3.27
N VAL A 30 8.08 -11.11 -3.07
CA VAL A 30 7.21 -11.75 -4.08
C VAL A 30 6.02 -10.85 -4.40
N ALA A 31 5.36 -10.29 -3.39
CA ALA A 31 4.24 -9.37 -3.55
C ALA A 31 4.62 -8.11 -4.33
N LEU A 32 5.81 -7.56 -4.08
CA LEU A 32 6.35 -6.40 -4.78
C LEU A 32 6.63 -6.74 -6.25
N LEU A 33 7.33 -7.85 -6.50
CA LEU A 33 7.68 -8.28 -7.86
C LEU A 33 6.43 -8.51 -8.70
N LEU A 34 5.41 -9.20 -8.17
CA LEU A 34 4.16 -9.44 -8.87
C LEU A 34 3.41 -8.14 -9.21
N ARG A 35 3.48 -7.12 -8.35
CA ARG A 35 2.78 -5.85 -8.54
C ARG A 35 3.53 -4.88 -9.45
N VAL A 36 4.86 -4.93 -9.44
CA VAL A 36 5.69 -4.11 -10.34
C VAL A 36 5.79 -4.74 -11.73
N TYR A 37 5.65 -6.06 -11.82
CA TYR A 37 5.68 -6.77 -13.10
C TYR A 37 4.60 -6.23 -14.03
N ASP A 38 5.05 -5.69 -15.16
CA ASP A 38 4.18 -5.18 -16.25
C ASP A 38 3.30 -3.98 -15.88
N LEU A 39 3.72 -3.19 -14.89
CA LEU A 39 2.91 -2.10 -14.33
C LEU A 39 2.51 -1.02 -15.36
N SER A 40 3.33 -0.75 -16.36
CA SER A 40 3.05 0.28 -17.39
C SER A 40 2.41 -0.25 -18.66
N ALA A 41 2.36 -1.57 -18.88
CA ALA A 41 1.90 -2.11 -20.16
C ALA A 41 0.38 -2.05 -20.34
N ARG A 42 -0.38 -1.88 -19.25
CA ARG A 42 -1.84 -1.82 -19.28
C ARG A 42 -2.33 -0.38 -19.41
N ALA A 43 -3.30 -0.17 -20.30
CA ALA A 43 -4.00 1.10 -20.43
C ALA A 43 -4.60 1.54 -19.08
N MET A 44 -4.58 2.84 -18.80
CA MET A 44 -5.17 3.38 -17.58
C MET A 44 -6.68 3.20 -17.56
N HIS A 45 -7.19 2.71 -16.42
CA HIS A 45 -8.61 2.75 -16.16
C HIS A 45 -9.09 4.21 -15.99
N HIS A 46 -10.39 4.46 -16.13
CA HIS A 46 -10.95 5.80 -16.00
C HIS A 46 -10.58 6.46 -14.66
N ASP A 47 -10.73 5.74 -13.55
CA ASP A 47 -10.41 6.26 -12.23
C ASP A 47 -8.90 6.50 -12.03
N GLU A 48 -8.05 5.63 -12.59
CA GLU A 48 -6.59 5.83 -12.56
C GLU A 48 -6.20 7.11 -13.31
N SER A 49 -6.82 7.34 -14.48
CA SER A 49 -6.54 8.51 -15.30
C SER A 49 -6.98 9.81 -14.63
N LEU A 50 -8.10 9.81 -13.91
CA LEU A 50 -8.54 10.96 -13.12
C LEU A 50 -7.53 11.27 -12.01
N HIS A 51 -7.11 10.25 -11.24
CA HIS A 51 -6.11 10.44 -10.20
C HIS A 51 -4.78 10.96 -10.76
N ALA A 52 -4.32 10.41 -11.89
CA ALA A 52 -3.10 10.87 -12.56
C ALA A 52 -3.25 12.34 -13.02
N TYR A 53 -4.36 12.68 -13.69
CA TYR A 53 -4.61 14.02 -14.22
C TYR A 53 -4.60 15.10 -13.13
N TYR A 54 -5.37 14.92 -12.06
CA TYR A 54 -5.44 15.95 -11.02
C TYR A 54 -4.17 16.01 -10.16
N SER A 55 -3.45 14.90 -10.02
CA SER A 55 -2.12 14.90 -9.38
C SER A 55 -1.11 15.68 -10.21
N TRP A 56 -1.22 15.55 -11.54
CA TRP A 56 -0.43 16.31 -12.50
C TRP A 56 -0.80 17.79 -12.50
N GLU A 57 -2.08 18.17 -12.45
CA GLU A 57 -2.48 19.58 -12.29
C GLU A 57 -1.93 20.20 -11.00
N LEU A 58 -1.97 19.46 -9.89
CA LEU A 58 -1.37 19.91 -8.64
C LEU A 58 0.15 20.05 -8.75
N PHE A 59 0.81 19.11 -9.43
CA PHE A 59 2.25 19.13 -9.69
C PHE A 59 2.66 20.34 -10.56
N GLN A 60 1.86 20.69 -11.56
CA GLN A 60 2.07 21.83 -12.46
C GLN A 60 1.75 23.20 -11.80
N GLY A 61 1.21 23.21 -10.58
CA GLY A 61 0.92 24.44 -9.83
C GLY A 61 -0.47 25.03 -10.08
N SER A 62 -1.36 24.34 -10.80
CA SER A 62 -2.77 24.75 -10.98
C SER A 62 -3.59 24.62 -9.69
N GLY A 63 -3.06 23.93 -8.68
CA GLY A 63 -3.71 23.65 -7.41
C GLY A 63 -4.68 22.47 -7.49
N LEU A 64 -5.15 22.03 -6.32
CA LEU A 64 -6.13 20.93 -6.21
C LEU A 64 -7.45 21.50 -5.73
N THR A 65 -8.45 21.60 -6.61
CA THR A 65 -9.81 21.96 -6.23
C THR A 65 -10.61 20.70 -5.90
N HIS A 66 -11.22 20.67 -4.71
CA HIS A 66 -12.01 19.52 -4.31
C HIS A 66 -13.30 19.48 -5.12
N ASN A 67 -13.43 18.47 -5.98
CA ASN A 67 -14.66 18.17 -6.69
C ASN A 67 -15.34 16.97 -5.97
N PRO A 68 -16.64 17.02 -5.65
CA PRO A 68 -17.36 15.90 -5.03
C PRO A 68 -17.37 14.62 -5.88
N MET A 69 -17.04 14.70 -7.17
CA MET A 69 -16.83 13.52 -8.03
C MET A 69 -15.48 12.83 -7.79
N LEU A 70 -14.55 13.46 -7.07
CA LEU A 70 -13.23 12.93 -6.77
C LEU A 70 -13.20 12.35 -5.36
N HIS A 71 -12.47 11.24 -5.21
CA HIS A 71 -12.20 10.64 -3.91
C HIS A 71 -11.35 11.58 -3.02
N GLY A 72 -11.07 11.14 -1.79
CA GLY A 72 -10.32 11.93 -0.81
C GLY A 72 -8.97 12.45 -1.37
N PRO A 73 -8.55 13.66 -0.98
CA PRO A 73 -7.44 14.38 -1.63
C PRO A 73 -6.06 13.75 -1.39
N LEU A 74 -5.94 12.85 -0.40
CA LEU A 74 -4.68 12.25 0.02
C LEU A 74 -3.96 11.56 -1.14
N GLN A 75 -4.68 10.75 -1.93
CA GLN A 75 -4.08 10.01 -3.05
C GLN A 75 -3.48 10.96 -4.08
N MET A 76 -4.16 12.08 -4.35
CA MET A 76 -3.73 13.06 -5.36
C MET A 76 -2.53 13.87 -4.86
N GLN A 77 -2.52 14.23 -3.58
CA GLN A 77 -1.40 14.93 -2.96
C GLN A 77 -0.13 14.06 -2.90
N LEU A 78 -0.26 12.78 -2.52
CA LEU A 78 0.89 11.87 -2.49
C LEU A 78 1.41 11.56 -3.90
N THR A 79 0.50 11.35 -4.87
CA THR A 79 0.91 11.08 -6.26
C THR A 79 1.55 12.32 -6.89
N SER A 80 1.06 13.53 -6.59
CA SER A 80 1.69 14.79 -6.99
C SER A 80 3.10 14.95 -6.41
N LEU A 81 3.30 14.57 -5.13
CA LEU A 81 4.65 14.54 -4.53
C LEU A 81 5.57 13.53 -5.23
N ILE A 82 5.04 12.37 -5.63
CA ILE A 82 5.79 11.38 -6.41
C ILE A 82 6.18 11.94 -7.78
N PHE A 83 5.25 12.61 -8.48
CA PHE A 83 5.54 13.28 -9.74
C PHE A 83 6.61 14.36 -9.59
N PHE A 84 6.58 15.12 -8.50
CA PHE A 84 7.62 16.10 -8.19
C PHE A 84 9.01 15.47 -8.02
N LEU A 85 9.10 14.30 -7.40
CA LEU A 85 10.38 13.63 -7.12
C LEU A 85 10.93 12.80 -8.29
N PHE A 86 10.05 12.14 -9.05
CA PHE A 86 10.42 11.12 -10.04
C PHE A 86 9.90 11.40 -11.46
N GLY A 87 9.11 12.45 -11.66
CA GLY A 87 8.47 12.79 -12.94
C GLY A 87 7.10 12.14 -13.14
N ASP A 88 6.37 12.63 -14.13
CA ASP A 88 5.05 12.17 -14.53
C ASP A 88 5.15 11.04 -15.58
N THR A 89 4.90 9.81 -15.15
CA THR A 89 4.90 8.60 -15.99
C THR A 89 3.80 7.66 -15.52
N ASP A 90 3.41 6.69 -16.36
CA ASP A 90 2.42 5.66 -15.98
C ASP A 90 2.87 4.85 -14.76
N VAL A 91 4.18 4.65 -14.61
CA VAL A 91 4.76 3.94 -13.46
C VAL A 91 4.63 4.78 -12.18
N THR A 92 5.00 6.05 -12.24
CA THR A 92 4.95 6.94 -11.07
C THR A 92 3.51 7.23 -10.65
N ALA A 93 2.56 7.23 -11.59
CA ALA A 93 1.13 7.35 -11.30
C ALA A 93 0.60 6.14 -10.50
N ARG A 94 1.19 4.95 -10.70
CA ARG A 94 0.73 3.70 -10.07
C ARG A 94 1.55 3.26 -8.86
N ILE A 95 2.70 3.88 -8.61
CA ILE A 95 3.64 3.43 -7.58
C ILE A 95 3.05 3.50 -6.17
N LEU A 96 2.14 4.45 -5.92
CA LEU A 96 1.44 4.56 -4.63
C LEU A 96 0.59 3.31 -4.36
N TYR A 97 -0.11 2.79 -5.37
CA TYR A 97 -0.93 1.57 -5.25
C TYR A 97 -0.06 0.33 -5.05
N VAL A 98 1.08 0.24 -5.77
CA VAL A 98 2.06 -0.83 -5.58
C VAL A 98 2.59 -0.83 -4.15
N ALA A 99 2.99 0.33 -3.63
CA ALA A 99 3.51 0.46 -2.27
C ALA A 99 2.46 0.06 -1.23
N ALA A 100 1.24 0.59 -1.33
CA ALA A 100 0.15 0.27 -0.41
C ALA A 100 -0.21 -1.22 -0.42
N GLY A 101 -0.34 -1.82 -1.61
CA GLY A 101 -0.64 -3.24 -1.76
C GLY A 101 0.47 -4.16 -1.25
N THR A 102 1.73 -3.77 -1.42
CA THR A 102 2.88 -4.54 -0.91
C THR A 102 2.97 -4.46 0.62
N ILE A 103 2.75 -3.28 1.20
CA ILE A 103 2.71 -3.08 2.66
C ILE A 103 1.56 -3.87 3.29
N LEU A 104 0.41 -3.96 2.61
CA LEU A 104 -0.74 -4.73 3.10
C LEU A 104 -0.40 -6.19 3.41
N VAL A 105 0.51 -6.81 2.64
CA VAL A 105 0.94 -8.21 2.82
C VAL A 105 1.65 -8.45 4.15
N ILE A 106 2.32 -7.44 4.72
CA ILE A 106 3.04 -7.55 6.00
C ILE A 106 2.23 -7.09 7.20
N LEU A 107 1.09 -6.42 6.99
CA LEU A 107 0.21 -5.97 8.08
C LEU A 107 -0.30 -7.09 9.01
N PRO A 108 -0.51 -8.35 8.57
CA PRO A 108 -0.93 -9.43 9.47
C PRO A 108 0.01 -9.67 10.65
N ILE A 109 1.27 -9.19 10.62
CA ILE A 109 2.19 -9.21 11.77
C ILE A 109 1.58 -8.51 12.98
N PHE A 110 0.84 -7.41 12.78
CA PHE A 110 0.19 -6.66 13.87
C PHE A 110 -1.04 -7.39 14.44
N PHE A 111 -1.65 -8.28 13.67
CA PHE A 111 -2.82 -9.08 14.07
C PHE A 111 -2.46 -10.46 14.61
N ARG A 112 -1.16 -10.72 14.80
CA ARG A 112 -0.63 -12.00 15.27
C ARG A 112 -1.21 -12.45 16.62
N ASP A 113 -1.58 -11.52 17.50
CA ASP A 113 -2.18 -11.86 18.79
C ASP A 113 -3.61 -12.40 18.67
N LEU A 114 -4.31 -12.08 17.57
CA LEU A 114 -5.66 -12.57 17.27
C LEU A 114 -5.61 -13.85 16.41
N LEU A 115 -4.71 -13.89 15.41
CA LEU A 115 -4.64 -14.95 14.40
C LEU A 115 -3.69 -16.09 14.78
N GLY A 116 -2.81 -15.86 15.77
CA GLY A 116 -1.67 -16.73 16.05
C GLY A 116 -0.59 -16.66 14.96
N LYS A 117 0.54 -17.35 15.21
CA LYS A 117 1.70 -17.38 14.29
C LYS A 117 1.31 -17.90 12.90
N HIS A 118 0.73 -19.09 12.84
CA HIS A 118 0.41 -19.75 11.57
C HIS A 118 -0.71 -19.02 10.82
N GLY A 119 -1.71 -18.49 11.54
CA GLY A 119 -2.79 -17.71 10.94
C GLY A 119 -2.29 -16.41 10.30
N ALA A 120 -1.40 -15.67 10.97
CA ALA A 120 -0.82 -14.45 10.40
C ALA A 120 -0.01 -14.73 9.12
N ILE A 121 0.75 -15.83 9.07
CA ILE A 121 1.51 -16.22 7.88
C ILE A 121 0.56 -16.64 6.74
N MET A 122 -0.47 -17.44 7.03
CA MET A 122 -1.46 -17.85 6.03
C MET A 122 -2.20 -16.67 5.43
N VAL A 123 -2.63 -15.70 6.24
CA VAL A 123 -3.27 -14.47 5.74
C VAL A 123 -2.31 -13.67 4.85
N SER A 124 -1.04 -13.57 5.24
CA SER A 124 -0.03 -12.87 4.43
C SER A 124 0.19 -13.56 3.07
N ILE A 125 0.23 -14.89 3.05
CA ILE A 125 0.29 -15.68 1.81
C ILE A 125 -0.93 -15.39 0.94
N LEU A 126 -2.14 -15.49 1.50
CA LEU A 126 -3.38 -15.22 0.75
C LEU A 126 -3.41 -13.80 0.17
N LEU A 127 -3.01 -12.79 0.95
CA LEU A 127 -2.91 -11.41 0.47
C LEU A 127 -1.84 -11.22 -0.62
N SER A 128 -0.76 -12.00 -0.58
CA SER A 128 0.32 -11.90 -1.59
C SER A 128 -0.12 -12.38 -2.97
N ILE A 129 -1.02 -13.37 -3.04
CA ILE A 129 -1.49 -14.01 -4.29
C ILE A 129 -2.92 -13.62 -4.67
N SER A 130 -3.62 -12.83 -3.85
CA SER A 130 -4.99 -12.40 -4.14
C SER A 130 -5.02 -11.57 -5.44
N PRO A 131 -5.90 -11.88 -6.40
CA PRO A 131 -5.99 -11.17 -7.68
C PRO A 131 -6.75 -9.84 -7.59
N SER A 132 -7.23 -9.48 -6.39
CA SER A 132 -8.06 -8.31 -6.09
C SER A 132 -7.34 -6.99 -6.31
#